data_AF-A0A8B2NYL0-F1
#
_entry.id   AF-A0A8B2NYL0-F1
#
_cell.length_a   1.000
_cell.length_b   1.000
_cell.length_c   1.000
_cell.angle_alpha   90.00
_cell.angle_beta   90.00
_cell.angle_gamma   90.00
#
_symmetry.space_group_name_H-M   'P 1'
#
loop_
_entity.id
_entity.type
_entity.pdbx_description
1 polymer ?
#
loop_
_entity_poly.entity_id
_entity_poly.type
_entity_poly.pdbx_seq_one_letter_code
_entity_poly.pdbx_strand_id
1 'polypeptide(L)'
;MKAEWPKETIPELPVKTPSATTAVTNTHIWMAIRSPERPRTAHSPTATAVRATTIRTVCPISRARRRRGRSARAVAAMIPRHRFKWKESLHLVCCQTKRSFRGMAFASPRAVCHRYKMTLSGTTLPSPLDPGGPRWEGGCLGPEDPPPVMRLREGAATRILLTCDHAGHRVPSNVALGVGEQDLCRHIGYDIGALAVAERLSGALDAELIAQRYSRLVIDCNRPPHAPDAMPRRVDGTTVPGNAAITPSGAAARVAEIFMPYHAAIEASLDRRAARGEATVLVAVHSFTPQHRDYPGARPWPITFLYNRQPALSLALAAILAERGVNAGLNVPYEVDDASDYAIPVHAERRGIVSTLVEVRQDTIGDAEGVAAAAALLAGIIPLALDRIATP
;
A
#
# COMPACT_ATOMS: atom_id res chain seq x y z
N MET A 1 2.19 -28.05 22.04
CA MET A 1 1.74 -28.69 20.78
C MET A 1 2.08 -27.76 19.61
N LYS A 2 1.85 -28.14 18.35
CA LYS A 2 1.73 -27.13 17.28
C LYS A 2 0.28 -26.67 17.28
N ALA A 3 0.04 -25.36 17.40
CA ALA A 3 -1.29 -24.81 17.18
C ALA A 3 -1.70 -25.06 15.73
N GLU A 4 -2.86 -25.70 15.50
CA GLU A 4 -3.43 -25.77 14.16
C GLU A 4 -4.19 -24.47 13.87
N TRP A 5 -3.94 -23.86 12.70
CA TRP A 5 -4.71 -22.71 12.26
C TRP A 5 -6.16 -23.13 11.94
N PRO A 6 -7.19 -22.34 12.29
CA PRO A 6 -8.58 -22.67 12.04
C PRO A 6 -8.86 -23.05 10.58
N LYS A 7 -9.45 -24.23 10.41
CA LYS A 7 -9.95 -24.78 9.15
C LYS A 7 -11.46 -24.62 9.12
N GLU A 8 -11.92 -23.40 8.87
CA GLU A 8 -13.36 -23.15 8.70
C GLU A 8 -13.85 -23.73 7.36
N THR A 9 -15.07 -24.26 7.35
CA THR A 9 -15.71 -24.74 6.13
C THR A 9 -16.05 -23.55 5.23
N ILE A 10 -15.92 -23.75 3.91
CA ILE A 10 -16.53 -22.85 2.94
C ILE A 10 -18.06 -23.02 3.11
N PRO A 11 -18.82 -21.98 3.51
CA PRO A 11 -20.26 -22.11 3.59
C PRO A 11 -20.84 -22.16 2.18
N GLU A 12 -21.89 -22.95 1.99
CA GLU A 12 -22.72 -22.84 0.79
C GLU A 12 -23.33 -21.44 0.76
N LEU A 13 -22.86 -20.60 -0.16
CA LEU A 13 -23.44 -19.27 -0.37
C LEU A 13 -24.91 -19.45 -0.77
N PRO A 14 -25.87 -18.83 -0.05
CA PRO A 14 -27.29 -19.01 -0.36
C PRO A 14 -27.56 -18.49 -1.77
N VAL A 15 -27.90 -19.40 -2.68
CA VAL A 15 -28.22 -19.07 -4.06
C VAL A 15 -29.42 -18.13 -4.06
N LYS A 16 -29.17 -16.85 -4.37
CA LYS A 16 -30.23 -15.87 -4.54
C LYS A 16 -31.09 -16.28 -5.73
N THR A 17 -32.25 -16.87 -5.45
CA THR A 17 -33.32 -17.01 -6.43
C THR A 17 -33.68 -15.62 -6.97
N PRO A 18 -33.64 -15.38 -8.29
CA PRO A 18 -33.93 -14.06 -8.82
C PRO A 18 -35.40 -13.67 -8.59
N SER A 19 -35.65 -12.61 -7.82
CA SER A 19 -36.94 -11.94 -7.82
C SER A 19 -37.17 -11.31 -9.20
N ALA A 20 -38.27 -11.65 -9.86
CA ALA A 20 -38.44 -11.42 -11.29
C ALA A 20 -38.79 -9.98 -11.68
N THR A 21 -37.79 -9.08 -11.68
CA THR A 21 -37.85 -7.82 -12.46
C THR A 21 -36.47 -7.39 -12.95
N THR A 22 -36.42 -6.86 -14.18
CA THR A 22 -35.26 -6.21 -14.81
C THR A 22 -34.02 -7.10 -15.02
N ALA A 23 -34.01 -7.82 -16.15
CA ALA A 23 -32.82 -8.54 -16.60
C ALA A 23 -31.80 -7.61 -17.28
N VAL A 24 -30.58 -7.56 -16.77
CA VAL A 24 -29.36 -7.24 -17.54
C VAL A 24 -28.35 -8.35 -17.24
N THR A 25 -27.81 -8.96 -18.30
CA THR A 25 -27.03 -10.20 -18.20
C THR A 25 -25.57 -9.94 -17.78
N ASN A 26 -25.15 -10.54 -16.67
CA ASN A 26 -23.74 -10.78 -16.36
C ASN A 26 -23.54 -12.26 -16.06
N THR A 27 -23.30 -13.05 -17.10
CA THR A 27 -22.88 -14.44 -17.02
C THR A 27 -21.49 -14.56 -17.65
N HIS A 28 -20.59 -15.26 -16.95
CA HIS A 28 -19.25 -15.75 -17.32
C HIS A 28 -18.09 -15.16 -16.49
N ILE A 29 -17.65 -15.96 -15.51
CA ILE A 29 -16.26 -16.42 -15.28
C ILE A 29 -16.39 -17.47 -14.16
N TRP A 30 -16.24 -18.76 -14.51
CA TRP A 30 -15.92 -19.92 -13.63
C TRP A 30 -16.07 -21.22 -14.44
N MET A 31 -14.97 -21.70 -15.05
CA MET A 31 -14.68 -23.10 -15.44
C MET A 31 -13.51 -23.12 -16.45
N ALA A 32 -12.29 -23.50 -16.03
CA ALA A 32 -11.23 -24.03 -16.91
C ALA A 32 -9.96 -24.50 -16.14
N ILE A 33 -10.04 -25.56 -15.33
CA ILE A 33 -8.86 -26.41 -15.07
C ILE A 33 -9.28 -27.89 -15.14
N ARG A 34 -9.10 -28.50 -16.32
CA ARG A 34 -8.90 -29.95 -16.50
C ARG A 34 -7.89 -30.16 -17.62
N SER A 35 -7.00 -31.14 -17.45
CA SER A 35 -5.87 -31.38 -18.33
C SER A 35 -6.28 -31.89 -19.72
N PRO A 36 -5.49 -31.61 -20.78
CA PRO A 36 -5.74 -32.16 -22.11
C PRO A 36 -5.27 -33.62 -22.23
N GLU A 37 -6.21 -34.54 -22.50
CA GLU A 37 -5.88 -35.87 -22.99
C GLU A 37 -5.61 -35.88 -24.50
N ARG A 38 -4.92 -36.92 -24.99
CA ARG A 38 -4.33 -36.94 -26.34
C ARG A 38 -5.32 -37.36 -27.43
N PRO A 39 -5.30 -36.74 -28.63
CA PRO A 39 -6.01 -37.26 -29.80
C PRO A 39 -5.28 -38.44 -30.46
N ARG A 40 -6.08 -39.29 -31.13
CA ARG A 40 -5.70 -40.40 -32.03
C ARG A 40 -6.80 -40.55 -33.09
N THR A 41 -6.53 -40.82 -34.36
CA THR A 41 -5.27 -40.81 -35.15
C THR A 41 -5.31 -39.58 -36.10
N ALA A 42 -4.92 -39.48 -37.38
CA ALA A 42 -4.36 -40.40 -38.37
C ALA A 42 -3.61 -39.66 -39.50
N HIS A 43 -3.08 -40.46 -40.44
CA HIS A 43 -2.55 -40.10 -41.76
C HIS A 43 -1.23 -39.33 -41.86
N SER A 44 -0.44 -39.82 -42.82
CA SER A 44 0.89 -39.43 -43.30
C SER A 44 0.88 -39.81 -44.81
N PRO A 45 1.87 -39.46 -45.67
CA PRO A 45 3.09 -38.71 -45.39
C PRO A 45 3.38 -37.59 -46.41
N THR A 46 4.42 -36.79 -46.14
CA THR A 46 5.53 -36.55 -47.10
C THR A 46 6.69 -35.84 -46.40
N ALA A 47 7.90 -35.96 -46.95
CA ALA A 47 9.13 -35.43 -46.36
C ALA A 47 9.67 -34.23 -47.14
N THR A 48 10.49 -33.40 -46.49
CA THR A 48 11.84 -32.99 -46.97
C THR A 48 12.56 -32.27 -45.81
N ALA A 49 13.88 -32.43 -45.70
CA ALA A 49 14.70 -31.78 -44.68
C ALA A 49 15.34 -30.48 -45.20
N VAL A 50 15.97 -29.67 -44.32
CA VAL A 50 17.37 -29.20 -44.48
C VAL A 50 17.81 -28.23 -43.35
N ARG A 51 18.95 -28.57 -42.73
CA ARG A 51 19.98 -27.77 -42.02
C ARG A 51 19.59 -26.67 -41.01
N ALA A 52 20.24 -26.77 -39.84
CA ALA A 52 20.60 -25.63 -38.99
C ALA A 52 21.86 -24.90 -39.51
N THR A 53 22.08 -23.66 -39.07
CA THR A 53 23.33 -22.92 -39.27
C THR A 53 23.80 -22.30 -37.94
N THR A 54 24.94 -22.77 -37.44
CA THR A 54 25.64 -22.16 -36.30
C THR A 54 26.51 -21.01 -36.78
N ILE A 55 26.51 -19.86 -36.08
CA ILE A 55 27.55 -18.83 -36.21
C ILE A 55 28.31 -18.73 -34.89
N ARG A 56 29.64 -18.66 -35.00
CA ARG A 56 30.65 -18.64 -33.92
C ARG A 56 31.73 -17.62 -34.32
N THR A 57 32.58 -17.24 -33.36
CA THR A 57 33.78 -16.39 -33.55
C THR A 57 33.48 -14.88 -33.75
N VAL A 58 34.35 -13.92 -33.37
CA VAL A 58 35.56 -13.95 -32.51
C VAL A 58 35.78 -12.56 -31.89
N CYS A 59 36.54 -12.47 -30.79
CA CYS A 59 37.05 -11.20 -30.22
C CYS A 59 38.56 -11.09 -30.48
N PRO A 60 39.09 -9.90 -30.81
CA PRO A 60 40.12 -9.33 -29.92
C PRO A 60 40.16 -7.79 -29.80
N ILE A 61 40.27 -7.33 -28.55
CA ILE A 61 41.33 -6.45 -28.00
C ILE A 61 41.92 -5.34 -28.90
N SER A 62 41.82 -4.08 -28.44
CA SER A 62 42.95 -3.12 -28.49
C SER A 62 42.87 -2.06 -27.38
N ARG A 63 44.00 -1.38 -27.08
CA ARG A 63 44.18 -0.41 -25.97
C ARG A 63 44.68 0.95 -26.47
N ALA A 64 44.07 2.06 -26.05
CA ALA A 64 44.73 3.37 -25.81
C ALA A 64 43.81 4.25 -24.92
N ARG A 65 44.20 4.86 -23.78
CA ARG A 65 45.34 5.71 -23.34
C ARG A 65 45.24 7.23 -23.67
N ARG A 66 44.81 7.99 -22.65
CA ARG A 66 45.37 9.26 -22.12
C ARG A 66 45.55 10.50 -23.06
N ARG A 67 44.80 11.59 -22.77
CA ARG A 67 45.25 12.90 -22.19
C ARG A 67 44.01 13.85 -22.17
N ARG A 68 43.72 14.72 -21.18
CA ARG A 68 44.44 15.75 -20.38
C ARG A 68 44.74 17.08 -21.14
N GLY A 69 43.93 18.11 -20.83
CA GLY A 69 44.11 19.56 -21.09
C GLY A 69 42.77 20.27 -20.77
N ARG A 70 42.65 21.22 -19.82
CA ARG A 70 43.15 22.62 -19.74
C ARG A 70 42.58 23.57 -20.82
N SER A 71 42.20 24.84 -20.59
CA SER A 71 41.65 25.59 -19.43
C SER A 71 41.70 27.11 -19.71
N ALA A 72 40.57 27.84 -19.66
CA ALA A 72 40.48 29.32 -19.54
C ALA A 72 39.03 29.68 -19.10
N ARG A 73 38.76 30.55 -18.12
CA ARG A 73 38.86 32.03 -18.09
C ARG A 73 38.13 32.69 -19.28
N ALA A 74 37.01 33.44 -19.17
CA ALA A 74 36.40 34.34 -18.18
C ALA A 74 36.51 35.82 -18.59
N VAL A 75 35.35 36.49 -18.72
CA VAL A 75 35.16 37.94 -18.86
C VAL A 75 33.87 38.30 -18.10
N ALA A 76 33.79 39.48 -17.49
CA ALA A 76 32.60 40.00 -16.83
C ALA A 76 32.42 41.50 -17.12
N ALA A 77 31.19 41.98 -17.29
CA ALA A 77 30.90 43.41 -17.39
C ALA A 77 29.45 43.78 -17.00
N MET A 78 29.34 44.50 -15.87
CA MET A 78 28.41 45.62 -15.59
C MET A 78 26.87 45.43 -15.59
N ILE A 79 26.26 46.38 -14.88
CA ILE A 79 24.84 46.49 -14.49
C ILE A 79 24.36 47.91 -14.83
N PRO A 80 23.09 48.11 -15.23
CA PRO A 80 22.34 49.29 -14.77
C PRO A 80 21.18 48.89 -13.84
N ARG A 81 20.93 49.70 -12.81
CA ARG A 81 19.79 49.53 -11.90
C ARG A 81 18.57 50.30 -12.42
N HIS A 82 17.39 49.72 -12.37
CA HIS A 82 16.15 50.51 -12.26
C HIS A 82 15.22 49.91 -11.19
N ARG A 83 14.62 50.81 -10.39
CA ARG A 83 13.46 50.51 -9.52
C ARG A 83 12.18 50.75 -10.31
N PHE A 84 11.13 49.97 -10.08
CA PHE A 84 9.79 50.52 -9.79
C PHE A 84 8.94 49.48 -9.03
N LYS A 85 7.71 49.86 -8.64
CA LYS A 85 6.87 49.14 -7.66
C LYS A 85 5.68 48.40 -8.30
N TRP A 86 5.29 47.30 -7.66
CA TRP A 86 3.92 46.78 -7.47
C TRP A 86 2.77 47.34 -8.33
N LYS A 87 2.04 46.47 -9.05
CA LYS A 87 0.77 45.89 -8.53
C LYS A 87 0.23 44.72 -9.37
N GLU A 88 -0.83 44.07 -8.88
CA GLU A 88 -1.49 42.93 -9.54
C GLU A 88 -2.43 43.35 -10.68
N SER A 89 -2.68 42.42 -11.62
CA SER A 89 -4.04 42.08 -12.09
C SER A 89 -4.01 40.80 -12.93
N LEU A 90 -5.08 40.01 -12.85
CA LEU A 90 -5.33 38.88 -13.76
C LEU A 90 -5.82 39.39 -15.12
N HIS A 91 -5.72 38.57 -16.16
CA HIS A 91 -6.85 38.21 -17.04
C HIS A 91 -6.56 36.91 -17.81
N LEU A 92 -7.63 36.21 -18.23
CA LEU A 92 -7.58 34.99 -19.07
C LEU A 92 -7.57 35.37 -20.58
N VAL A 93 -7.26 34.39 -21.46
CA VAL A 93 -8.13 33.90 -22.57
C VAL A 93 -7.32 33.25 -23.72
N CYS A 94 -7.65 31.98 -24.05
CA CYS A 94 -7.36 31.26 -25.31
C CYS A 94 -5.88 31.14 -25.78
N CYS A 95 -5.51 30.36 -26.82
CA CYS A 95 -6.29 29.53 -27.76
C CYS A 95 -5.62 28.18 -28.09
N GLN A 96 -6.25 27.39 -28.95
CA GLN A 96 -5.82 26.06 -29.42
C GLN A 96 -4.63 26.12 -30.41
N THR A 97 -3.87 25.02 -30.53
CA THR A 97 -3.39 24.49 -31.83
C THR A 97 -2.97 23.02 -31.72
N LYS A 98 -2.83 22.32 -32.86
CA LYS A 98 -2.67 20.86 -32.96
C LYS A 98 -1.24 20.48 -33.39
N ARG A 99 -0.62 19.43 -32.77
CA ARG A 99 -0.22 18.16 -33.45
C ARG A 99 0.69 17.22 -32.62
N SER A 100 0.67 15.95 -33.06
CA SER A 100 1.69 14.89 -32.94
C SER A 100 2.17 14.38 -31.57
N PHE A 101 1.74 13.14 -31.28
CA PHE A 101 2.42 12.10 -30.50
C PHE A 101 3.93 12.25 -30.25
N ARG A 102 4.35 12.29 -28.97
CA ARG A 102 5.11 11.21 -28.31
C ARG A 102 5.34 11.54 -26.82
N GLY A 103 5.33 10.51 -25.97
CA GLY A 103 5.69 10.59 -24.55
C GLY A 103 4.51 10.86 -23.61
N MET A 104 4.02 9.81 -22.94
CA MET A 104 3.32 9.97 -21.66
C MET A 104 4.36 10.39 -20.60
N ALA A 105 4.40 11.67 -20.27
CA ALA A 105 5.17 12.16 -19.13
C ALA A 105 4.46 11.72 -17.84
N PHE A 106 4.95 10.65 -17.22
CA PHE A 106 4.46 10.20 -15.91
C PHE A 106 4.61 11.33 -14.89
N ALA A 107 3.50 11.73 -14.26
CA ALA A 107 3.54 12.71 -13.19
C ALA A 107 4.20 12.07 -11.94
N SER A 108 5.42 12.50 -11.63
CA SER A 108 6.14 12.06 -10.42
C SER A 108 5.27 12.24 -9.16
N PRO A 109 5.36 11.36 -8.14
CA PRO A 109 4.70 11.55 -6.85
C PRO A 109 4.95 12.93 -6.21
N ARG A 110 6.10 13.57 -6.53
CA ARG A 110 6.37 14.97 -6.17
C ARG A 110 5.28 15.94 -6.60
N ALA A 111 4.55 15.68 -7.68
CA ALA A 111 3.43 16.49 -8.17
C ALA A 111 2.16 16.35 -7.30
N VAL A 112 1.93 15.19 -6.67
CA VAL A 112 0.85 15.01 -5.68
C VAL A 112 1.20 15.79 -4.41
N CYS A 113 2.45 15.66 -3.94
CA CYS A 113 2.99 16.45 -2.83
C CYS A 113 2.94 17.97 -3.13
N HIS A 114 3.18 18.38 -4.38
CA HIS A 114 3.04 19.79 -4.79
C HIS A 114 1.59 20.26 -4.83
N ARG A 115 0.64 19.40 -5.24
CA ARG A 115 -0.78 19.75 -5.28
C ARG A 115 -1.35 20.00 -3.88
N TYR A 116 -0.94 19.23 -2.87
CA TYR A 116 -1.28 19.51 -1.47
C TYR A 116 -0.56 20.75 -0.89
N LYS A 117 0.64 21.09 -1.38
CA LYS A 117 1.34 22.34 -1.04
C LYS A 117 0.76 23.60 -1.69
N MET A 118 -0.25 23.49 -2.57
CA MET A 118 -0.76 24.60 -3.39
C MET A 118 -2.19 25.05 -3.06
N THR A 119 -2.85 24.47 -2.05
CA THR A 119 -4.22 24.85 -1.63
C THR A 119 -4.31 25.42 -0.20
N LEU A 120 -3.20 25.57 0.51
CA LEU A 120 -3.11 26.37 1.75
C LEU A 120 -2.83 27.85 1.44
N SER A 121 -3.68 28.48 0.63
CA SER A 121 -3.53 29.88 0.23
C SER A 121 -3.90 30.84 1.36
N GLY A 122 -2.94 31.11 2.25
CA GLY A 122 -3.05 32.12 3.31
C GLY A 122 -2.79 31.60 4.73
N THR A 123 -2.64 30.28 4.93
CA THR A 123 -2.25 29.71 6.22
C THR A 123 -0.74 29.52 6.25
N THR A 124 -0.04 30.25 7.11
CA THR A 124 1.37 29.99 7.40
C THR A 124 1.51 28.57 7.92
N LEU A 125 2.38 27.75 7.30
CA LEU A 125 2.86 26.54 7.97
C LEU A 125 3.60 26.99 9.25
N PRO A 126 3.39 26.37 10.41
CA PRO A 126 3.98 26.89 11.64
C PRO A 126 5.51 26.70 11.67
N SER A 127 6.16 27.14 12.75
CA SER A 127 7.58 26.82 12.97
C SER A 127 7.73 25.34 13.35
N PRO A 128 8.72 24.60 12.80
CA PRO A 128 9.03 23.26 13.27
C PRO A 128 9.67 23.33 14.67
N LEU A 129 9.22 22.50 15.60
CA LEU A 129 9.63 22.54 17.01
C LEU A 129 10.98 21.85 17.29
N ASP A 130 11.48 21.05 16.35
CA ASP A 130 12.77 20.35 16.45
C ASP A 130 13.40 20.19 15.04
N PRO A 131 14.70 20.43 14.83
CA PRO A 131 15.33 20.35 13.50
C PRO A 131 15.28 18.97 12.81
N GLY A 132 14.94 17.89 13.51
CA GLY A 132 14.76 16.55 12.95
C GLY A 132 13.32 16.01 12.97
N GLY A 133 12.39 16.70 13.64
CA GLY A 133 11.03 16.21 13.90
C GLY A 133 9.96 16.84 13.00
N PRO A 134 8.88 16.10 12.66
CA PRO A 134 7.75 16.66 11.91
C PRO A 134 6.77 17.41 12.83
N ARG A 135 7.18 17.85 14.03
CA ARG A 135 6.33 18.59 14.98
C ARG A 135 6.32 20.08 14.65
N TRP A 136 5.17 20.73 14.71
CA TRP A 136 4.99 22.16 14.45
C TRP A 136 4.35 22.87 15.65
N GLU A 137 4.60 24.18 15.79
CA GLU A 137 3.92 25.00 16.81
C GLU A 137 2.41 25.05 16.54
N GLY A 138 1.59 24.67 17.54
CA GLY A 138 0.15 24.45 17.33
C GLY A 138 -0.21 23.19 16.52
N GLY A 139 0.75 22.27 16.35
CA GLY A 139 0.57 20.95 15.75
C GLY A 139 -0.27 19.98 16.59
N CYS A 140 -0.51 18.78 16.05
CA CYS A 140 -1.29 17.75 16.71
C CYS A 140 -0.47 16.89 17.69
N LEU A 141 0.85 16.78 17.52
CA LEU A 141 1.76 16.07 18.42
C LEU A 141 2.35 17.02 19.48
N GLY A 142 2.12 16.76 20.77
CA GLY A 142 2.79 17.47 21.86
C GLY A 142 4.24 16.99 22.08
N PRO A 143 4.97 17.51 23.08
CA PRO A 143 6.38 17.14 23.31
C PRO A 143 6.58 15.64 23.61
N GLU A 144 5.78 15.08 24.51
CA GLU A 144 5.88 13.68 25.00
C GLU A 144 5.30 12.65 24.02
N ASP A 145 4.70 13.09 22.91
CA ASP A 145 4.15 12.21 21.89
C ASP A 145 5.27 11.44 21.15
N PRO A 146 5.19 10.10 21.00
CA PRO A 146 6.21 9.34 20.30
C PRO A 146 6.21 9.64 18.79
N PRO A 147 7.33 9.46 18.07
CA PRO A 147 7.35 9.62 16.61
C PRO A 147 6.30 8.72 15.94
N PRO A 148 5.52 9.21 14.95
CA PRO A 148 4.34 8.51 14.40
C PRO A 148 4.67 7.15 13.77
N VAL A 149 5.92 6.96 13.34
CA VAL A 149 6.40 5.76 12.66
C VAL A 149 7.08 4.81 13.66
N MET A 150 6.70 3.55 13.59
CA MET A 150 7.49 2.41 14.06
C MET A 150 8.29 1.84 12.90
N ARG A 151 9.58 1.55 13.14
CA ARG A 151 10.42 0.77 12.23
C ARG A 151 11.03 -0.40 12.99
N LEU A 152 10.92 -1.60 12.45
CA LEU A 152 11.72 -2.77 12.85
C LEU A 152 12.52 -3.27 11.65
N ARG A 153 13.75 -3.77 11.90
CA ARG A 153 14.65 -4.34 10.89
C ARG A 153 14.86 -3.42 9.67
N GLU A 154 15.04 -2.12 9.91
CA GLU A 154 15.31 -1.16 8.83
C GLU A 154 16.56 -1.55 8.03
N GLY A 155 16.42 -1.63 6.70
CA GLY A 155 17.50 -2.05 5.81
C GLY A 155 17.69 -3.56 5.67
N ALA A 156 16.81 -4.40 6.23
CA ALA A 156 16.89 -5.86 6.06
C ALA A 156 16.83 -6.31 4.60
N ALA A 157 17.65 -7.31 4.27
CA ALA A 157 18.03 -7.69 2.91
C ALA A 157 17.03 -8.61 2.18
N THR A 158 15.98 -9.08 2.85
CA THR A 158 14.90 -9.84 2.19
C THR A 158 14.11 -8.96 1.21
N ARG A 159 13.53 -9.59 0.18
CA ARG A 159 12.67 -8.90 -0.82
C ARG A 159 11.38 -8.33 -0.24
N ILE A 160 11.01 -8.69 0.98
CA ILE A 160 9.72 -8.36 1.59
C ILE A 160 9.83 -7.08 2.41
N LEU A 161 8.90 -6.14 2.19
CA LEU A 161 8.63 -5.00 3.06
C LEU A 161 7.24 -5.18 3.66
N LEU A 162 7.13 -5.12 4.99
CA LEU A 162 5.88 -5.18 5.71
C LEU A 162 5.38 -3.77 6.05
N THR A 163 4.07 -3.53 5.93
CA THR A 163 3.42 -2.33 6.49
C THR A 163 2.27 -2.70 7.43
N CYS A 164 1.95 -1.82 8.38
CA CYS A 164 0.78 -1.97 9.26
C CYS A 164 0.21 -0.58 9.55
N ASP A 165 -0.79 -0.19 8.76
CA ASP A 165 -1.27 1.20 8.66
C ASP A 165 -2.18 1.63 9.84
N HIS A 166 -2.74 0.65 10.55
CA HIS A 166 -3.63 0.82 11.71
C HIS A 166 -3.05 0.18 12.99
N ALA A 167 -1.72 0.23 13.16
CA ALA A 167 -1.02 -0.60 14.14
C ALA A 167 -1.25 -0.26 15.63
N GLY A 168 -1.79 0.91 15.95
CA GLY A 168 -2.08 1.32 17.33
C GLY A 168 -3.19 2.34 17.45
N HIS A 169 -3.78 2.45 18.66
CA HIS A 169 -4.94 3.30 18.97
C HIS A 169 -4.59 4.59 19.72
N ARG A 170 -3.30 4.98 19.79
CA ARG A 170 -2.90 6.19 20.53
C ARG A 170 -3.58 7.43 19.94
N VAL A 171 -3.91 8.38 20.80
CA VAL A 171 -4.36 9.71 20.39
C VAL A 171 -3.27 10.71 20.78
N PRO A 172 -2.84 11.62 19.89
CA PRO A 172 -1.88 12.65 20.25
C PRO A 172 -2.39 13.58 21.35
N SER A 173 -1.50 14.07 22.19
CA SER A 173 -1.83 14.90 23.35
C SER A 173 -2.55 16.22 23.02
N ASN A 174 -2.32 16.80 21.83
CA ASN A 174 -3.04 18.00 21.38
C ASN A 174 -4.35 17.68 20.61
N VAL A 175 -4.77 16.41 20.49
CA VAL A 175 -5.95 16.00 19.71
C VAL A 175 -7.10 15.54 20.62
N ALA A 176 -8.01 16.46 20.92
CA ALA A 176 -9.28 16.13 21.57
C ALA A 176 -10.26 15.43 20.60
N LEU A 177 -10.10 14.12 20.36
CA LEU A 177 -11.05 13.36 19.52
C LEU A 177 -12.48 13.28 20.09
N GLY A 178 -12.64 13.35 21.41
CA GLY A 178 -13.94 13.22 22.08
C GLY A 178 -14.51 11.79 22.09
N VAL A 179 -13.66 10.77 21.93
CA VAL A 179 -14.00 9.35 22.10
C VAL A 179 -13.36 8.81 23.38
N GLY A 180 -13.97 7.79 24.00
CA GLY A 180 -13.44 7.15 25.19
C GLY A 180 -12.44 6.03 24.89
N GLU A 181 -11.66 5.63 25.89
CA GLU A 181 -10.69 4.52 25.78
C GLU A 181 -11.34 3.21 25.33
N GLN A 182 -12.59 2.97 25.72
CA GLN A 182 -13.38 1.80 25.30
C GLN A 182 -13.65 1.77 23.77
N ASP A 183 -13.74 2.94 23.13
CA ASP A 183 -13.89 3.06 21.68
C ASP A 183 -12.52 3.02 20.96
N LEU A 184 -11.47 3.56 21.57
CA LEU A 184 -10.10 3.45 21.05
C LEU A 184 -9.60 2.00 21.06
N CYS A 185 -9.95 1.22 22.09
CA CYS A 185 -9.66 -0.21 22.18
C CYS A 185 -10.54 -1.10 21.28
N ARG A 186 -11.55 -0.56 20.57
CA ARG A 186 -12.31 -1.28 19.53
C ARG A 186 -11.58 -1.22 18.18
N HIS A 187 -12.02 -2.08 17.26
CA HIS A 187 -11.57 -2.14 15.86
C HIS A 187 -11.70 -0.81 15.08
N ILE A 188 -12.53 0.13 15.56
CA ILE A 188 -12.64 1.48 14.98
C ILE A 188 -11.40 2.34 15.28
N GLY A 189 -10.73 2.08 16.40
CA GLY A 189 -9.54 2.81 16.82
C GLY A 189 -8.27 2.32 16.13
N TYR A 190 -8.14 1.00 15.93
CA TYR A 190 -6.96 0.32 15.39
C TYR A 190 -7.29 -1.12 15.01
N ASP A 191 -6.38 -1.79 14.29
CA ASP A 191 -6.57 -3.18 13.87
C ASP A 191 -6.06 -4.14 14.95
N ILE A 192 -6.99 -4.81 15.63
CA ILE A 192 -6.74 -5.62 16.84
C ILE A 192 -5.87 -6.83 16.52
N GLY A 193 -4.64 -6.81 17.04
CA GLY A 193 -3.65 -7.88 16.90
C GLY A 193 -2.77 -7.77 15.63
N ALA A 194 -3.16 -6.95 14.64
CA ALA A 194 -2.44 -6.83 13.36
C ALA A 194 -0.96 -6.46 13.53
N LEU A 195 -0.65 -5.49 14.41
CA LEU A 195 0.74 -5.13 14.75
C LEU A 195 1.52 -6.33 15.30
N ALA A 196 0.96 -7.06 16.26
CA ALA A 196 1.64 -8.18 16.90
C ALA A 196 1.90 -9.35 15.92
N VAL A 197 0.99 -9.55 14.94
CA VAL A 197 1.23 -10.46 13.80
C VAL A 197 2.36 -9.92 12.91
N ALA A 198 2.33 -8.64 12.57
CA ALA A 198 3.35 -7.99 11.73
C ALA A 198 4.76 -8.02 12.35
N GLU A 199 4.89 -7.80 13.67
CA GLU A 199 6.17 -7.87 14.39
C GLU A 199 6.73 -9.30 14.43
N ARG A 200 5.88 -10.31 14.66
CA ARG A 200 6.32 -11.72 14.58
C ARG A 200 6.66 -12.13 13.15
N LEU A 201 5.89 -11.67 12.16
CA LEU A 201 6.13 -11.94 10.74
C LEU A 201 7.43 -11.27 10.25
N SER A 202 7.71 -10.05 10.73
CA SER A 202 9.00 -9.37 10.60
C SER A 202 10.13 -10.23 11.16
N GLY A 203 9.94 -10.79 12.35
CA GLY A 203 10.89 -11.74 12.95
C GLY A 203 11.12 -13.01 12.12
N ALA A 204 10.07 -13.61 11.59
CA ALA A 204 10.12 -14.90 10.90
C ALA A 204 10.64 -14.82 9.44
N LEU A 205 10.47 -13.69 8.77
CA LEU A 205 10.91 -13.46 7.38
C LEU A 205 12.18 -12.59 7.26
N ASP A 206 12.75 -12.15 8.39
CA ASP A 206 13.70 -11.02 8.49
C ASP A 206 13.21 -9.76 7.75
N ALA A 207 11.89 -9.52 7.87
CA ALA A 207 11.07 -8.43 7.39
C ALA A 207 11.41 -7.01 7.89
N GLU A 208 11.78 -6.04 7.04
CA GLU A 208 11.60 -4.63 7.44
C GLU A 208 10.10 -4.38 7.66
N LEU A 209 9.72 -3.84 8.81
CA LEU A 209 8.34 -3.45 9.14
C LEU A 209 8.28 -1.94 9.35
N ILE A 210 7.32 -1.29 8.68
CA ILE A 210 6.98 0.12 8.88
C ILE A 210 5.52 0.20 9.33
N ALA A 211 5.29 0.64 10.56
CA ALA A 211 3.98 0.62 11.20
C ALA A 211 3.60 1.99 11.81
N GLN A 212 2.31 2.24 11.99
CA GLN A 212 1.77 3.56 12.34
C GLN A 212 1.16 3.55 13.76
N ARG A 213 1.63 4.42 14.66
CA ARG A 213 1.34 4.34 16.11
C ARG A 213 -0.03 4.85 16.56
N TYR A 214 -0.61 5.79 15.82
CA TYR A 214 -1.78 6.54 16.23
C TYR A 214 -3.07 5.94 15.67
N SER A 215 -4.18 6.14 16.38
CA SER A 215 -5.49 5.65 15.96
C SER A 215 -5.85 6.14 14.57
N ARG A 216 -6.44 5.27 13.76
CA ARG A 216 -7.04 5.63 12.46
C ARG A 216 -8.17 6.66 12.58
N LEU A 217 -8.74 6.85 13.77
CA LEU A 217 -9.66 7.96 14.08
C LEU A 217 -8.97 9.33 14.13
N VAL A 218 -7.65 9.38 14.32
CA VAL A 218 -6.85 10.62 14.21
C VAL A 218 -6.63 10.93 12.73
N ILE A 219 -5.95 10.04 12.01
CA ILE A 219 -5.92 10.04 10.55
C ILE A 219 -5.69 8.61 10.06
N ASP A 220 -6.59 8.11 9.22
CA ASP A 220 -6.46 6.81 8.59
C ASP A 220 -5.39 6.88 7.50
N CYS A 221 -4.28 6.16 7.71
CA CYS A 221 -3.14 6.18 6.80
C CYS A 221 -3.26 5.16 5.65
N ASN A 222 -4.35 4.38 5.58
CA ASN A 222 -4.74 3.70 4.35
C ASN A 222 -5.84 4.46 3.59
N ARG A 223 -6.05 5.76 3.86
CA ARG A 223 -6.97 6.63 3.11
C ARG A 223 -6.26 7.84 2.50
N PRO A 224 -6.57 8.25 1.25
CA PRO A 224 -6.14 9.55 0.73
C PRO A 224 -6.59 10.68 1.67
N PRO A 225 -5.74 11.69 2.01
CA PRO A 225 -6.06 12.70 3.03
C PRO A 225 -7.24 13.65 2.76
N HIS A 226 -7.94 13.46 1.64
CA HIS A 226 -9.13 14.19 1.21
C HIS A 226 -10.38 13.30 1.14
N ALA A 227 -10.24 11.99 1.43
CA ALA A 227 -11.36 11.05 1.50
C ALA A 227 -12.19 11.32 2.78
N PRO A 228 -13.53 11.19 2.75
CA PRO A 228 -14.39 11.49 3.90
C PRO A 228 -14.13 10.64 5.15
N ASP A 229 -13.53 9.46 4.97
CA ASP A 229 -13.18 8.49 5.99
C ASP A 229 -11.72 8.57 6.46
N ALA A 230 -10.89 9.45 5.87
CA ALA A 230 -9.53 9.69 6.35
C ALA A 230 -9.48 10.37 7.73
N MET A 231 -10.55 11.10 8.11
CA MET A 231 -10.76 11.67 9.45
C MET A 231 -12.25 11.55 9.80
N PRO A 232 -12.74 10.34 10.09
CA PRO A 232 -14.16 10.01 10.02
C PRO A 232 -14.94 10.68 11.15
N ARG A 233 -16.11 11.24 10.85
CA ARG A 233 -16.99 11.87 11.84
C ARG A 233 -17.78 10.85 12.68
N ARG A 234 -17.92 9.62 12.20
CA ARG A 234 -18.62 8.49 12.84
C ARG A 234 -18.15 7.17 12.24
N VAL A 235 -17.94 6.13 13.07
CA VAL A 235 -17.54 4.77 12.66
C VAL A 235 -18.23 3.75 13.57
N ASP A 236 -18.75 2.63 13.03
CA ASP A 236 -19.51 1.57 13.74
C ASP A 236 -20.36 2.07 14.93
N GLY A 237 -21.31 2.95 14.61
CA GLY A 237 -22.20 3.57 15.61
C GLY A 237 -21.62 4.78 16.34
N THR A 238 -20.34 4.75 16.70
CA THR A 238 -19.63 5.74 17.52
C THR A 238 -19.36 7.04 16.76
N THR A 239 -19.82 8.18 17.31
CA THR A 239 -19.51 9.53 16.81
C THR A 239 -18.10 9.95 17.27
N VAL A 240 -17.39 10.73 16.45
CA VAL A 240 -16.06 11.28 16.76
C VAL A 240 -16.13 12.81 16.79
N PRO A 241 -16.47 13.45 17.93
CA PRO A 241 -16.72 14.89 18.02
C PRO A 241 -15.57 15.77 17.50
N GLY A 242 -14.32 15.40 17.82
CA GLY A 242 -13.11 16.10 17.37
C GLY A 242 -12.83 16.02 15.86
N ASN A 243 -13.53 15.14 15.14
CA ASN A 243 -13.50 15.08 13.67
C ASN A 243 -14.71 15.80 13.05
N ALA A 244 -15.85 15.81 13.74
CA ALA A 244 -17.00 16.64 13.35
C ALA A 244 -16.69 18.14 13.45
N ALA A 245 -15.89 18.55 14.44
CA ALA A 245 -15.49 19.93 14.70
C ALA A 245 -14.07 20.30 14.19
N ILE A 246 -13.43 19.45 13.38
CA ILE A 246 -12.04 19.67 12.96
C ILE A 246 -11.88 20.92 12.08
N THR A 247 -10.89 21.75 12.39
CA THR A 247 -10.53 22.93 11.58
C THR A 247 -9.63 22.54 10.41
N PRO A 248 -9.55 23.36 9.33
CA PRO A 248 -8.61 23.13 8.24
C PRO A 248 -7.14 23.06 8.70
N SER A 249 -6.76 23.85 9.71
CA SER A 249 -5.43 23.79 10.32
C SER A 249 -5.20 22.50 11.11
N GLY A 250 -6.18 22.05 11.90
CA GLY A 250 -6.10 20.78 12.62
C GLY A 250 -6.00 19.57 11.69
N ALA A 251 -6.74 19.58 10.57
CA ALA A 251 -6.61 18.58 9.52
C ALA A 251 -5.23 18.62 8.86
N ALA A 252 -4.75 19.81 8.47
CA ALA A 252 -3.42 19.99 7.87
C ALA A 252 -2.29 19.53 8.81
N ALA A 253 -2.40 19.77 10.12
CA ALA A 253 -1.46 19.26 11.12
C ALA A 253 -1.42 17.73 11.13
N ARG A 254 -2.56 17.03 11.27
CA ARG A 254 -2.58 15.55 11.25
C ARG A 254 -1.98 14.97 9.96
N VAL A 255 -2.18 15.63 8.81
CA VAL A 255 -1.53 15.24 7.55
C VAL A 255 -0.02 15.47 7.59
N ALA A 256 0.43 16.63 8.05
CA ALA A 256 1.86 17.00 8.09
C ALA A 256 2.67 16.21 9.13
N GLU A 257 2.06 15.82 10.25
CA GLU A 257 2.75 15.26 11.42
C GLU A 257 2.64 13.74 11.55
N ILE A 258 1.63 13.10 10.95
CA ILE A 258 1.41 11.64 11.07
C ILE A 258 1.46 10.98 9.68
N PHE A 259 0.55 11.38 8.78
CA PHE A 259 0.38 10.76 7.46
C PHE A 259 1.61 10.92 6.56
N MET A 260 2.09 12.15 6.38
CA MET A 260 3.24 12.43 5.52
C MET A 260 4.54 11.77 6.01
N PRO A 261 4.88 11.80 7.32
CA PRO A 261 6.03 11.05 7.85
C PRO A 261 5.91 9.53 7.67
N TYR A 262 4.72 8.95 7.87
CA TYR A 262 4.50 7.51 7.70
C TYR A 262 4.69 7.07 6.24
N HIS A 263 4.10 7.76 5.27
CA HIS A 263 4.31 7.40 3.87
C HIS A 263 5.71 7.75 3.36
N ALA A 264 6.30 8.87 3.77
CA ALA A 264 7.70 9.15 3.46
C ALA A 264 8.65 8.07 4.01
N ALA A 265 8.31 7.43 5.14
CA ALA A 265 9.07 6.31 5.68
C ALA A 265 9.02 5.07 4.78
N ILE A 266 7.85 4.76 4.19
CA ILE A 266 7.65 3.67 3.21
C ILE A 266 8.36 4.00 1.90
N GLU A 267 8.12 5.19 1.33
CA GLU A 267 8.76 5.64 0.09
C GLU A 267 10.29 5.58 0.20
N ALA A 268 10.86 6.01 1.34
CA ALA A 268 12.30 5.91 1.57
C ALA A 268 12.83 4.47 1.63
N SER A 269 12.07 3.48 2.12
CA SER A 269 12.50 2.07 2.04
C SER A 269 12.46 1.58 0.59
N LEU A 270 11.34 1.82 -0.11
CA LEU A 270 11.16 1.40 -1.51
C LEU A 270 12.19 2.03 -2.45
N ASP A 271 12.46 3.32 -2.31
CA ASP A 271 13.45 4.04 -3.12
C ASP A 271 14.87 3.52 -2.85
N ARG A 272 15.21 3.16 -1.60
CA ARG A 272 16.50 2.54 -1.24
C ARG A 272 16.66 1.15 -1.87
N ARG A 273 15.61 0.33 -1.86
CA ARG A 273 15.60 -1.02 -2.46
C ARG A 273 15.73 -0.93 -3.98
N ALA A 274 14.93 -0.08 -4.62
CA ALA A 274 14.99 0.18 -6.06
C ALA A 274 16.37 0.71 -6.50
N ALA A 275 16.99 1.61 -5.73
CA ALA A 275 18.34 2.13 -6.01
C ALA A 275 19.45 1.06 -5.93
N ARG A 276 19.21 -0.07 -5.24
CA ARG A 276 20.10 -1.24 -5.21
C ARG A 276 19.76 -2.31 -6.25
N GLY A 277 18.68 -2.11 -7.03
CA GLY A 277 18.18 -3.10 -7.99
C GLY A 277 17.45 -4.28 -7.35
N GLU A 278 17.01 -4.15 -6.09
CA GLU A 278 16.36 -5.23 -5.35
C GLU A 278 14.89 -5.38 -5.76
N ALA A 279 14.54 -6.58 -6.24
CA ALA A 279 13.15 -6.99 -6.37
C ALA A 279 12.45 -6.85 -5.00
N THR A 280 11.34 -6.13 -4.96
CA THR A 280 10.62 -5.81 -3.73
C THR A 280 9.19 -6.35 -3.79
N VAL A 281 8.67 -6.78 -2.65
CA VAL A 281 7.30 -7.26 -2.42
C VAL A 281 6.73 -6.48 -1.25
N LEU A 282 5.57 -5.84 -1.43
CA LEU A 282 4.88 -5.13 -0.35
C LEU A 282 3.77 -6.01 0.25
N VAL A 283 3.84 -6.26 1.56
CA VAL A 283 2.79 -7.00 2.29
C VAL A 283 2.26 -6.11 3.41
N ALA A 284 1.06 -5.55 3.19
CA ALA A 284 0.36 -4.80 4.23
C ALA A 284 -0.36 -5.78 5.16
N VAL A 285 -0.30 -5.58 6.48
CA VAL A 285 -0.90 -6.44 7.50
C VAL A 285 -1.98 -5.67 8.27
N HIS A 286 -3.22 -6.17 8.17
CA HIS A 286 -4.45 -5.57 8.70
C HIS A 286 -5.24 -6.66 9.46
N SER A 287 -6.30 -6.27 10.17
CA SER A 287 -7.21 -7.24 10.79
C SER A 287 -8.65 -6.75 10.85
N PHE A 288 -9.59 -7.67 10.61
CA PHE A 288 -11.01 -7.36 10.51
C PHE A 288 -11.86 -8.09 11.56
N THR A 289 -13.01 -7.51 11.90
CA THR A 289 -13.96 -8.09 12.86
C THR A 289 -14.62 -9.37 12.32
N PRO A 290 -14.91 -10.39 13.16
CA PRO A 290 -15.68 -11.57 12.73
C PRO A 290 -17.14 -11.26 12.39
N GLN A 291 -17.69 -10.18 12.94
CA GLN A 291 -19.03 -9.66 12.66
C GLN A 291 -18.94 -8.14 12.56
N HIS A 292 -19.73 -7.51 11.68
CA HIS A 292 -19.75 -6.06 11.52
C HIS A 292 -21.20 -5.57 11.48
N ARG A 293 -21.50 -4.45 12.14
CA ARG A 293 -22.88 -3.98 12.33
C ARG A 293 -23.65 -3.80 11.02
N ASP A 294 -22.97 -3.23 10.02
CA ASP A 294 -23.54 -2.98 8.68
C ASP A 294 -23.36 -4.18 7.72
N TYR A 295 -22.77 -5.29 8.18
CA TYR A 295 -22.67 -6.55 7.43
C TYR A 295 -23.01 -7.74 8.36
N PRO A 296 -24.30 -8.08 8.53
CA PRO A 296 -24.75 -9.12 9.46
C PRO A 296 -24.50 -10.56 8.95
N GLY A 297 -23.92 -10.74 7.76
CA GLY A 297 -23.48 -12.04 7.28
C GLY A 297 -22.26 -12.54 8.04
N ALA A 298 -22.19 -13.85 8.29
CA ALA A 298 -21.00 -14.48 8.83
C ALA A 298 -19.78 -14.20 7.95
N ARG A 299 -18.60 -14.02 8.56
CA ARG A 299 -17.32 -13.84 7.87
C ARG A 299 -16.47 -15.13 8.05
N PRO A 300 -16.68 -16.17 7.22
CA PRO A 300 -16.20 -17.55 7.44
C PRO A 300 -14.71 -17.76 7.11
N TRP A 301 -13.98 -16.67 6.90
CA TRP A 301 -12.58 -16.70 6.49
C TRP A 301 -11.73 -16.29 7.70
N PRO A 302 -10.87 -17.16 8.24
CA PRO A 302 -9.95 -16.75 9.31
C PRO A 302 -8.85 -15.81 8.79
N ILE A 303 -8.63 -15.79 7.47
CA ILE A 303 -7.67 -14.92 6.78
C ILE A 303 -8.12 -14.66 5.34
N THR A 304 -7.86 -13.47 4.81
CA THR A 304 -8.17 -13.09 3.42
C THR A 304 -7.04 -12.28 2.80
N PHE A 305 -7.00 -12.23 1.46
CA PHE A 305 -5.98 -11.53 0.70
C PHE A 305 -6.60 -10.54 -0.28
N LEU A 306 -6.14 -9.30 -0.19
CA LEU A 306 -6.71 -8.13 -0.84
C LEU A 306 -5.75 -7.57 -1.92
N TYR A 307 -6.32 -7.15 -3.05
CA TYR A 307 -5.61 -6.61 -4.21
C TYR A 307 -6.54 -5.73 -5.07
N ASN A 308 -5.96 -4.86 -5.90
CA ASN A 308 -6.70 -4.04 -6.88
C ASN A 308 -6.52 -4.61 -8.29
N ARG A 309 -5.37 -4.39 -8.93
CA ARG A 309 -5.06 -4.82 -10.31
C ARG A 309 -4.06 -5.97 -10.41
N GLN A 310 -3.25 -6.19 -9.37
CA GLN A 310 -2.20 -7.22 -9.36
C GLN A 310 -2.58 -8.40 -8.45
N PRO A 311 -3.40 -9.37 -8.92
CA PRO A 311 -3.93 -10.44 -8.08
C PRO A 311 -2.93 -11.56 -7.76
N ALA A 312 -1.80 -11.65 -8.47
CA ALA A 312 -0.99 -12.86 -8.55
C ALA A 312 -0.54 -13.42 -7.19
N LEU A 313 -0.02 -12.57 -6.30
CA LEU A 313 0.42 -12.99 -4.96
C LEU A 313 -0.77 -13.42 -4.09
N SER A 314 -1.83 -12.63 -4.05
CA SER A 314 -3.06 -12.93 -3.29
C SER A 314 -3.71 -14.25 -3.72
N LEU A 315 -3.79 -14.51 -5.04
CA LEU A 315 -4.29 -15.78 -5.59
C LEU A 315 -3.39 -16.96 -5.21
N ALA A 316 -2.07 -16.81 -5.30
CA ALA A 316 -1.13 -17.87 -4.94
C ALA A 316 -1.19 -18.20 -3.43
N LEU A 317 -1.35 -17.19 -2.57
CA LEU A 317 -1.55 -17.36 -1.12
C LEU A 317 -2.87 -18.08 -0.81
N ALA A 318 -3.98 -17.65 -1.41
CA ALA A 318 -5.28 -18.29 -1.23
C ALA A 318 -5.26 -19.75 -1.71
N ALA A 319 -4.62 -20.06 -2.85
CA ALA A 319 -4.48 -21.41 -3.36
C ALA A 319 -3.69 -22.32 -2.39
N ILE A 320 -2.56 -21.85 -1.84
CA ILE A 320 -1.77 -22.60 -0.85
C ILE A 320 -2.57 -22.87 0.43
N LEU A 321 -3.48 -21.98 0.82
CA LEU A 321 -4.35 -22.19 1.98
C LEU A 321 -5.51 -23.14 1.68
N ALA A 322 -6.11 -23.07 0.49
CA ALA A 322 -7.12 -24.03 0.04
C ALA A 322 -6.55 -25.47 -0.03
N GLU A 323 -5.32 -25.64 -0.53
CA GLU A 323 -4.58 -26.92 -0.52
C GLU A 323 -4.33 -27.47 0.90
N ARG A 324 -4.33 -26.60 1.93
CA ARG A 324 -4.19 -26.95 3.34
C ARG A 324 -5.53 -27.08 4.08
N GLY A 325 -6.66 -26.94 3.37
CA GLY A 325 -8.01 -27.01 3.94
C GLY A 325 -8.43 -25.78 4.73
N VAL A 326 -7.85 -24.61 4.46
CA VAL A 326 -8.20 -23.32 5.10
C VAL A 326 -8.99 -22.47 4.12
N ASN A 327 -10.20 -22.04 4.52
CA ASN A 327 -11.09 -21.16 3.75
C ASN A 327 -10.54 -19.72 3.67
N ALA A 328 -9.57 -19.48 2.80
CA ALA A 328 -9.00 -18.16 2.57
C ALA A 328 -9.88 -17.31 1.63
N GLY A 329 -10.23 -16.10 2.04
CA GLY A 329 -10.97 -15.14 1.21
C GLY A 329 -10.08 -14.37 0.24
N LEU A 330 -10.69 -13.83 -0.83
CA LEU A 330 -10.07 -12.93 -1.80
C LEU A 330 -10.97 -11.71 -1.98
N ASN A 331 -10.45 -10.49 -1.79
CA ASN A 331 -11.21 -9.23 -1.82
C ASN A 331 -12.53 -9.28 -1.01
N VAL A 332 -12.45 -9.88 0.18
CA VAL A 332 -13.53 -9.93 1.18
C VAL A 332 -12.93 -9.83 2.58
N PRO A 333 -13.61 -9.27 3.59
CA PRO A 333 -14.90 -8.58 3.50
C PRO A 333 -14.80 -7.18 2.89
N TYR A 334 -13.60 -6.74 2.48
CA TYR A 334 -13.33 -5.46 1.81
C TYR A 334 -12.61 -5.70 0.47
N GLU A 335 -12.84 -4.81 -0.48
CA GLU A 335 -12.09 -4.72 -1.75
C GLU A 335 -10.98 -3.65 -1.63
N VAL A 336 -10.17 -3.43 -2.68
CA VAL A 336 -9.14 -2.37 -2.70
C VAL A 336 -9.27 -1.53 -3.97
N ASP A 337 -9.42 -0.20 -3.83
CA ASP A 337 -9.61 0.71 -4.97
C ASP A 337 -8.69 1.97 -4.94
N ASP A 338 -8.67 2.75 -6.03
CA ASP A 338 -7.75 3.88 -6.22
C ASP A 338 -8.22 5.23 -5.63
N ALA A 339 -9.49 5.29 -5.22
CA ALA A 339 -10.15 6.47 -4.67
C ALA A 339 -10.36 6.35 -3.15
N SER A 340 -10.56 5.14 -2.60
CA SER A 340 -10.62 4.91 -1.16
C SER A 340 -9.30 4.49 -0.53
N ASP A 341 -8.52 3.56 -1.10
CA ASP A 341 -7.28 3.08 -0.46
C ASP A 341 -6.01 3.87 -0.80
N TYR A 342 -4.97 3.69 0.02
CA TYR A 342 -3.67 4.35 -0.18
C TYR A 342 -2.50 3.39 -0.30
N ALA A 343 -2.33 2.42 0.62
CA ALA A 343 -1.10 1.64 0.72
C ALA A 343 -0.78 0.83 -0.54
N ILE A 344 -1.72 -0.03 -0.98
CA ILE A 344 -1.53 -0.86 -2.18
C ILE A 344 -1.52 -0.03 -3.48
N PRO A 345 -2.47 0.89 -3.74
CA PRO A 345 -2.43 1.71 -4.96
C PRO A 345 -1.16 2.57 -5.10
N VAL A 346 -0.70 3.20 -4.02
CA VAL A 346 0.40 4.19 -4.06
C VAL A 346 1.77 3.53 -3.95
N HIS A 347 1.95 2.62 -3.00
CA HIS A 347 3.26 2.06 -2.67
C HIS A 347 3.58 0.75 -3.38
N ALA A 348 2.57 0.06 -3.94
CA ALA A 348 2.79 -1.09 -4.81
C ALA A 348 2.46 -0.81 -6.29
N GLU A 349 1.19 -0.61 -6.64
CA GLU A 349 0.76 -0.71 -8.04
C GLU A 349 1.30 0.42 -8.92
N ARG A 350 1.26 1.68 -8.44
CA ARG A 350 1.87 2.83 -9.15
C ARG A 350 3.40 2.75 -9.24
N ARG A 351 4.04 1.81 -8.54
CA ARG A 351 5.48 1.52 -8.56
C ARG A 351 5.83 0.22 -9.31
N GLY A 352 4.84 -0.53 -9.82
CA GLY A 352 5.06 -1.82 -10.49
C GLY A 352 5.57 -2.93 -9.55
N ILE A 353 5.33 -2.79 -8.25
CA ILE A 353 5.78 -3.72 -7.20
C ILE A 353 4.69 -4.79 -6.96
N VAL A 354 5.12 -6.03 -6.76
CA VAL A 354 4.23 -7.15 -6.39
C VAL A 354 3.74 -6.94 -4.96
N SER A 355 2.44 -7.14 -4.71
CA SER A 355 1.87 -6.91 -3.39
C SER A 355 0.67 -7.76 -3.03
N THR A 356 0.36 -7.77 -1.74
CA THR A 356 -0.92 -8.20 -1.18
C THR A 356 -1.20 -7.38 0.08
N LEU A 357 -2.48 -7.16 0.40
CA LEU A 357 -2.90 -6.77 1.74
C LEU A 357 -3.45 -8.03 2.41
N VAL A 358 -2.95 -8.35 3.60
CA VAL A 358 -3.33 -9.52 4.40
C VAL A 358 -4.29 -9.05 5.48
N GLU A 359 -5.48 -9.62 5.49
CA GLU A 359 -6.53 -9.37 6.47
C GLU A 359 -6.70 -10.61 7.34
N VAL A 360 -6.40 -10.51 8.63
CA VAL A 360 -6.57 -11.63 9.59
C VAL A 360 -7.80 -11.38 10.45
N ARG A 361 -8.66 -12.38 10.65
CA ARG A 361 -9.89 -12.19 11.44
C ARG A 361 -9.53 -12.08 12.92
N GLN A 362 -9.84 -10.94 13.55
CA GLN A 362 -9.23 -10.53 14.83
C GLN A 362 -9.46 -11.51 16.00
N ASP A 363 -10.53 -12.30 15.98
CA ASP A 363 -10.82 -13.33 16.99
C ASP A 363 -9.77 -14.47 16.97
N THR A 364 -9.13 -14.71 15.82
CA THR A 364 -8.04 -15.70 15.67
C THR A 364 -6.69 -15.18 16.16
N ILE A 365 -6.59 -13.89 16.53
CA ILE A 365 -5.36 -13.20 16.95
C ILE A 365 -5.57 -12.30 18.18
N GLY A 366 -6.58 -12.60 19.00
CA GLY A 366 -6.84 -11.88 20.26
C GLY A 366 -5.83 -12.18 21.38
N ASP A 367 -5.00 -13.20 21.22
CA ASP A 367 -3.99 -13.62 22.21
C ASP A 367 -2.62 -13.97 21.57
N ALA A 368 -1.65 -14.28 22.43
CA ALA A 368 -0.27 -14.53 22.04
C ALA A 368 -0.05 -15.87 21.28
N GLU A 369 -0.94 -16.86 21.41
CA GLU A 369 -0.90 -18.13 20.67
C GLU A 369 -1.49 -17.95 19.27
N GLY A 370 -2.67 -17.33 19.18
CA GLY A 370 -3.30 -16.97 17.90
C GLY A 370 -2.39 -16.11 17.03
N VAL A 371 -1.81 -15.03 17.60
CA VAL A 371 -0.82 -14.17 16.92
C VAL A 371 0.42 -14.96 16.48
N ALA A 372 0.89 -15.93 17.27
CA ALA A 372 2.03 -16.77 16.90
C ALA A 372 1.69 -17.73 15.75
N ALA A 373 0.50 -18.34 15.77
CA ALA A 373 0.03 -19.23 14.71
C ALA A 373 -0.20 -18.48 13.38
N ALA A 374 -0.76 -17.26 13.43
CA ALA A 374 -0.96 -16.40 12.27
C ALA A 374 0.36 -16.05 11.57
N ALA A 375 1.33 -15.56 12.34
CA ALA A 375 2.65 -15.20 11.81
C ALA A 375 3.42 -16.42 11.30
N ALA A 376 3.32 -17.57 11.97
CA ALA A 376 3.94 -18.83 11.51
C ALA A 376 3.30 -19.35 10.21
N LEU A 377 1.97 -19.25 10.07
CA LEU A 377 1.28 -19.60 8.83
C LEU A 377 1.75 -18.70 7.68
N LEU A 378 1.71 -17.37 7.88
CA LEU A 378 2.09 -16.38 6.87
C LEU A 378 3.55 -16.54 6.42
N ALA A 379 4.48 -16.67 7.37
CA ALA A 379 5.88 -16.94 7.07
C ALA A 379 6.08 -18.26 6.30
N GLY A 380 5.25 -19.26 6.56
CA GLY A 380 5.23 -20.56 5.87
C GLY A 380 4.42 -20.65 4.57
N ILE A 381 3.85 -19.54 4.08
CA ILE A 381 3.17 -19.47 2.76
C ILE A 381 3.71 -18.37 1.85
N ILE A 382 4.17 -17.23 2.37
CA ILE A 382 4.60 -16.09 1.54
C ILE A 382 5.78 -16.45 0.62
N PRO A 383 6.85 -17.13 1.07
CA PRO A 383 7.92 -17.58 0.17
C PRO A 383 7.40 -18.50 -0.94
N LEU A 384 6.59 -19.50 -0.58
CA LEU A 384 6.02 -20.47 -1.52
C LEU A 384 5.10 -19.81 -2.57
N ALA A 385 4.31 -18.80 -2.16
CA ALA A 385 3.48 -18.02 -3.06
C ALA A 385 4.32 -17.19 -4.04
N LEU A 386 5.40 -16.58 -3.54
CA LEU A 386 6.33 -15.79 -4.35
C LEU A 386 7.13 -16.64 -5.34
N ASP A 387 7.42 -17.89 -5.02
CA ASP A 387 8.13 -18.81 -5.91
C ASP A 387 7.19 -19.41 -6.97
N ARG A 388 5.90 -19.62 -6.63
CA ARG A 388 4.85 -19.96 -7.61
C ARG A 388 4.70 -18.89 -8.68
N ILE A 389 4.59 -17.62 -8.31
CA ILE A 389 4.41 -16.51 -9.28
C ILE A 389 5.71 -16.08 -9.99
N ALA A 390 6.87 -16.57 -9.54
CA ALA A 390 8.14 -16.41 -10.24
C ALA A 390 8.39 -17.49 -11.30
N THR A 391 7.57 -18.55 -11.32
CA THR A 391 7.63 -19.62 -12.32
C THR A 391 6.69 -19.29 -13.49
N PRO A 392 7.17 -19.25 -14.75
CA PRO A 392 6.34 -18.94 -15.93
C PRO A 392 5.28 -19.99 -16.28
#